data_AF-A0A1V3N5G2-F1
#
_entry.id   AF-A0A1V3N5G2-F1
#
_cell.length_a   1.000
_cell.length_b   1.000
_cell.length_c   1.000
_cell.angle_alpha   90.00
_cell.angle_beta   90.00
_cell.angle_gamma   90.00
#
_symmetry.space_group_name_H-M   'P 1'
#
loop_
_entity.id
_entity.type
_entity.pdbx_description
1 polymer ?
#
loop_
_entity_poly.entity_id
_entity_poly.type
_entity_poly.pdbx_seq_one_letter_code
_entity_poly.pdbx_strand_id
1 'polypeptide(L)'
;MKSPQGYRIIPLLHLDIFKLGGWGICDACNKDQIVFMYIGVLNSAYCQACYEEWITIAKYYPQDIHVETRNIERTLKVITDENN
;
A
#
# COMPACT_ATOMS: atom_id res chain seq x y z
N MET A 1 -0.15 7.10 -6.96
CA MET A 1 -0.72 6.84 -8.31
C MET A 1 -2.16 6.36 -8.18
N LYS A 2 -2.99 6.45 -9.23
CA LYS A 2 -4.28 5.75 -9.27
C LYS A 2 -4.17 4.49 -10.14
N SER A 3 -4.73 3.39 -9.68
CA SER A 3 -4.83 2.15 -10.46
C SER A 3 -5.93 2.26 -11.53
N PRO A 4 -5.97 1.37 -12.54
CA PRO A 4 -7.02 1.38 -13.56
C PRO A 4 -8.45 1.28 -12.99
N GLN A 5 -8.59 0.60 -11.85
CA GLN A 5 -9.85 0.38 -11.14
C GLN A 5 -10.24 1.60 -10.29
N GLY A 6 -9.33 2.54 -10.06
CA GLY A 6 -9.59 3.80 -9.35
C GLY A 6 -8.97 3.90 -7.95
N TYR A 7 -8.27 2.87 -7.47
CA TYR A 7 -7.64 2.88 -6.14
C TYR A 7 -6.38 3.74 -6.10
N ARG A 8 -6.11 4.36 -4.95
CA ARG A 8 -4.88 5.09 -4.66
C ARG A 8 -3.83 4.10 -4.16
N ILE A 9 -2.75 4.01 -4.93
CA ILE A 9 -1.59 3.16 -4.63
C ILE A 9 -0.39 4.04 -4.33
N ILE A 10 0.36 3.70 -3.28
CA ILE A 10 1.61 4.37 -2.91
C ILE A 10 2.74 3.36 -3.07
N PRO A 11 3.71 3.62 -3.97
CA PRO A 11 4.97 2.89 -3.95
C PRO A 11 5.73 3.24 -2.67
N LEU A 12 6.15 2.21 -1.93
CA LEU A 12 6.93 2.33 -0.71
C LEU A 12 8.24 1.58 -0.87
N LEU A 13 9.32 2.15 -0.33
CA LEU A 13 10.56 1.40 -0.17
C LEU A 13 10.47 0.51 1.07
N HIS A 14 11.30 -0.51 1.13
CA HIS A 14 11.45 -1.37 2.31
C HIS A 14 11.63 -0.55 3.61
N LEU A 15 12.41 0.53 3.58
CA LEU A 15 12.61 1.40 4.73
C LEU A 15 11.32 2.08 5.20
N ASP A 16 10.43 2.44 4.27
CA ASP A 16 9.13 3.02 4.62
C ASP A 16 8.23 1.98 5.30
N ILE A 17 8.30 0.72 4.87
CA ILE A 17 7.58 -0.38 5.54
C ILE A 17 8.03 -0.52 7.00
N PHE A 18 9.32 -0.41 7.29
CA PHE A 18 9.81 -0.42 8.66
C PHE A 18 9.31 0.78 9.48
N LYS A 19 9.30 1.99 8.91
CA LYS A 19 8.73 3.17 9.58
C LYS A 19 7.25 2.98 9.93
N LEU A 20 6.51 2.25 9.10
CA LEU A 20 5.10 1.91 9.32
C LEU A 20 4.90 0.75 10.32
N GLY A 21 5.98 0.19 10.87
CA GLY A 21 5.94 -0.94 11.81
C GLY A 21 5.86 -2.32 11.16
N GLY A 22 6.01 -2.40 9.84
CA GLY A 22 6.09 -3.67 9.10
C GLY A 22 7.51 -4.25 9.05
N TRP A 23 7.65 -5.46 8.54
CA TRP A 23 8.91 -6.20 8.49
C TRP A 23 9.60 -6.20 7.11
N GLY A 24 9.09 -5.43 6.14
CA GLY A 24 9.60 -5.45 4.76
C GLY A 24 9.33 -6.76 4.03
N ILE A 25 8.19 -7.37 4.32
CA ILE A 25 7.69 -8.57 3.65
C ILE A 25 6.34 -8.26 3.02
N CYS A 26 6.03 -8.93 1.92
CA CYS A 26 4.75 -8.77 1.25
C CYS A 26 3.62 -9.38 2.09
N ASP A 27 2.56 -8.62 2.33
CA ASP A 27 1.42 -9.08 3.14
C ASP A 27 0.61 -10.23 2.49
N ALA A 28 0.82 -10.50 1.20
CA ALA A 28 0.14 -11.58 0.47
C ALA A 28 0.98 -12.86 0.37
N CYS A 29 2.26 -12.76 0.01
CA CYS A 29 3.11 -13.93 -0.26
C CYS A 29 4.28 -14.11 0.70
N ASN A 30 4.46 -13.22 1.68
CA ASN A 30 5.52 -13.23 2.69
C ASN A 30 6.96 -13.16 2.15
N LYS A 31 7.15 -12.82 0.87
CA LYS A 31 8.48 -12.60 0.28
C LYS A 31 8.97 -11.19 0.61
N ASP A 32 10.27 -11.04 0.86
CA ASP A 32 10.93 -9.75 0.96
C ASP A 32 11.04 -9.08 -0.41
N GLN A 33 11.00 -7.75 -0.42
CA GLN A 33 11.18 -6.93 -1.62
C GLN A 33 11.82 -5.58 -1.25
N ILE A 34 12.41 -4.91 -2.24
CA ILE A 34 12.91 -3.54 -2.08
C ILE A 34 11.76 -2.53 -2.19
N VAL A 35 10.78 -2.82 -3.05
CA VAL A 35 9.66 -1.93 -3.36
C VAL A 35 8.34 -2.66 -3.14
N PHE A 36 7.41 -1.97 -2.49
CA PHE A 36 6.06 -2.44 -2.22
C PHE A 36 5.01 -1.50 -2.81
N MET A 37 3.90 -2.07 -3.27
CA MET A 37 2.69 -1.35 -3.65
C MET A 37 1.75 -1.34 -2.45
N TYR A 38 1.68 -0.22 -1.75
CA TYR A 38 0.73 -0.04 -0.65
C TYR A 38 -0.67 0.27 -1.20
N ILE A 39 -1.61 -0.57 -0.83
CA ILE A 39 -3.00 -0.54 -1.26
C ILE A 39 -3.84 0.07 -0.13
N GLY A 40 -4.21 1.35 -0.27
CA GLY A 40 -4.86 2.10 0.79
C GLY A 40 -6.17 1.48 1.29
N VAL A 41 -6.99 0.93 0.38
CA VAL A 41 -8.28 0.31 0.75
C VAL A 41 -8.11 -0.95 1.61
N LEU A 42 -7.01 -1.69 1.43
CA LEU A 42 -6.72 -2.91 2.20
C LEU A 42 -5.88 -2.63 3.46
N ASN A 43 -5.20 -1.47 3.50
CA ASN A 43 -4.13 -1.21 4.46
C ASN A 43 -3.03 -2.29 4.40
N SER A 44 -2.62 -2.67 3.20
CA SER A 44 -1.63 -3.73 2.99
C SER A 44 -0.57 -3.33 1.96
N ALA A 45 0.65 -3.83 2.13
CA ALA A 45 1.80 -3.60 1.25
C ALA A 45 2.13 -4.89 0.48
N TYR A 46 1.88 -4.87 -0.83
CA TYR A 46 2.11 -6.03 -1.70
C TYR A 46 3.43 -5.88 -2.48
N CYS A 47 4.08 -7.00 -2.82
CA CYS A 47 5.09 -6.98 -3.86
C CYS A 47 4.43 -6.67 -5.22
N GLN A 48 5.23 -6.28 -6.21
CA GLN A 48 4.72 -5.95 -7.55
C GLN A 48 3.83 -7.06 -8.14
N ALA A 49 4.28 -8.32 -8.08
CA ALA A 49 3.53 -9.45 -8.63
C ALA A 49 2.17 -9.65 -7.95
N CYS A 50 2.12 -9.62 -6.61
CA CYS A 50 0.85 -9.76 -5.88
C CYS A 50 -0.08 -8.57 -6.11
N TYR A 51 0.46 -7.36 -6.27
CA TYR A 51 -0.35 -6.19 -6.64
C TYR A 51 -0.95 -6.34 -8.05
N GLU A 52 -0.16 -6.79 -9.02
CA GLU A 52 -0.62 -7.02 -10.40
C GLU A 52 -1.73 -8.08 -10.45
N GLU A 53 -1.58 -9.19 -9.72
CA GLU A 53 -2.64 -10.19 -9.59
C GLU A 53 -3.89 -9.60 -8.95
N TRP A 54 -3.74 -8.93 -7.80
CA TRP A 54 -4.86 -8.32 -7.08
C TRP A 54 -5.63 -7.33 -7.94
N ILE A 55 -4.93 -6.45 -8.66
CA ILE A 55 -5.58 -5.37 -9.40
C ILE A 55 -6.37 -5.89 -10.61
N THR A 56 -6.04 -7.07 -11.15
CA THR A 56 -6.85 -7.70 -12.23
C THR A 56 -8.23 -8.14 -11.76
N ILE A 57 -8.37 -8.53 -10.49
CA ILE A 57 -9.62 -9.07 -9.92
C ILE A 57 -10.32 -8.07 -9.00
N ALA A 58 -9.65 -7.01 -8.58
CA ALA A 58 -10.19 -6.03 -7.65
C ALA A 58 -11.37 -5.26 -8.28
N LYS A 59 -12.45 -5.12 -7.50
CA LYS A 59 -13.62 -4.34 -7.87
C LYS A 59 -13.69 -3.10 -6.99
N TYR A 60 -13.65 -1.91 -7.61
CA TYR A 60 -13.75 -0.65 -6.90
C TYR A 60 -15.15 -0.41 -6.33
N TYR A 61 -15.20 -0.08 -5.04
CA TYR A 61 -16.40 0.26 -4.31
C TYR A 61 -16.29 1.71 -3.82
N PRO A 62 -17.12 2.64 -4.34
CA PRO A 62 -17.09 4.04 -3.92
C PRO A 62 -17.29 4.24 -2.41
N GLN A 63 -17.99 3.30 -1.75
CA GLN A 63 -18.25 3.34 -0.31
C GLN A 63 -16.95 3.26 0.50
N ASP A 64 -15.90 2.62 -0.01
CA ASP A 64 -14.65 2.40 0.71
C ASP A 64 -13.68 3.59 0.61
N ILE A 65 -14.05 4.66 -0.11
CA ILE A 65 -13.19 5.83 -0.33
C ILE A 65 -12.72 6.47 0.98
N HIS A 66 -13.55 6.43 2.02
CA HIS A 66 -13.21 6.99 3.33
C HIS A 66 -12.15 6.15 4.06
N VAL A 67 -12.19 4.82 3.91
CA VAL A 67 -11.18 3.90 4.45
C VAL A 67 -9.86 4.12 3.71
N GLU A 68 -9.90 4.10 2.38
CA GLU A 68 -8.72 4.34 1.55
C GLU A 68 -8.07 5.68 1.88
N THR A 69 -8.85 6.76 1.97
CA THR A 69 -8.34 8.11 2.25
C THR A 69 -7.67 8.18 3.63
N ARG A 70 -8.34 7.68 4.67
CA ARG A 70 -7.80 7.67 6.03
C ARG A 70 -6.48 6.90 6.10
N ASN A 71 -6.40 5.75 5.45
CA ASN A 71 -5.21 4.90 5.49
C ASN A 71 -4.05 5.55 4.73
N ILE A 72 -4.32 6.09 3.53
CA ILE A 72 -3.33 6.83 2.74
C ILE A 72 -2.77 8.04 3.50
N GLU A 73 -3.63 8.86 4.12
CA GLU A 73 -3.19 10.04 4.87
C GLU A 73 -2.29 9.67 6.06
N ARG A 74 -2.64 8.61 6.80
CA ARG A 74 -1.82 8.11 7.90
C ARG A 74 -0.47 7.60 7.41
N THR A 75 -0.46 6.81 6.34
CA THR A 75 0.77 6.28 5.75
C THR A 75 1.67 7.40 5.27
N LEU A 76 1.12 8.37 4.52
CA LEU A 76 1.88 9.52 4.04
C LEU A 76 2.51 10.29 5.20
N LYS A 77 1.72 10.60 6.24
CA LYS A 77 2.24 11.30 7.43
C LYS A 77 3.47 10.59 8.02
N VAL A 78 3.41 9.27 8.20
CA VAL A 78 4.52 8.50 8.79
C VAL A 78 5.77 8.49 7.89
N ILE A 79 5.60 8.33 6.58
CA ILE A 79 6.76 8.21 5.68
C ILE A 79 7.38 9.58 5.34
N THR A 80 6.61 10.67 5.40
CA THR A 80 7.08 12.03 5.13
C THR A 80 7.59 12.78 6.36
N ASP A 81 7.20 12.37 7.57
CA ASP A 81 7.74 12.97 8.79
C ASP A 81 9.21 12.54 8.95
N GLU A 82 10.14 13.42 8.57
CA GLU A 82 11.60 13.25 8.66
C GLU A 82 12.15 13.29 10.11
N ASN A 83 11.29 13.28 11.13
CA ASN A 83 11.70 13.50 12.52
C ASN A 83 11.47 12.26 13.38
N ASN A 84 12.48 11.40 13.47
CA ASN A 84 12.76 10.57 14.64
C ASN A 84 14.27 10.43 14.82
#